data_AF-A0A538JLQ2-F1
#
_entry.id   AF-A0A538JLQ2-F1
#
_cell.length_a   1.000
_cell.length_b   1.000
_cell.length_c   1.000
_cell.angle_alpha   90.00
_cell.angle_beta   90.00
_cell.angle_gamma   90.00
#
_symmetry.space_group_name_H-M   'P 1'
#
loop_
_entity.id
_entity.type
_entity.pdbx_description
1 polymer ?
#
loop_
_entity_poly.entity_id
_entity_poly.type
_entity_poly.pdbx_seq_one_letter_code
_entity_poly.pdbx_strand_id
1 'polypeptide(L)'
;MSMNPDGSGKARLHGAAAGAAPAWSPDGSLIAFQAVIRGDSDIYVVDAAGSRIREITFSRAFDGDPSWSPDGRRLAFESNRDGNVDVFTIGLDGSNETRLTTSTAFDGDPAWSPDGRQIVFTSDRDGQKDIYSVNADGSNQTRLTTQGGADASWSPSGSKLAFESERDGNFEIYSMNADGSNQTRLTNHPALDALPQWSPDGKRIIFASDRSAKDNRDVWTMRTDGSGLRRMTSSFTQDSEPDWQPLGPRPAGCTIWGTAGRDLLVGTPGRDVICGLGGNDTIFAIGGRRDIVDGGAGFDTASVDRKLDRVVRVERVTHR
;
A
#
# COMPACT_ATOMS: atom_id res chain seq x y z
N MET A 1 2.37 -10.15 -0.39
CA MET A 1 1.22 -11.08 -0.51
C MET A 1 -0.03 -10.22 -0.56
N SER A 2 -1.05 -10.54 -1.35
CA SER A 2 -2.35 -9.85 -1.28
C SER A 2 -3.32 -10.65 -0.42
N MET A 3 -4.30 -9.97 0.20
CA MET A 3 -5.35 -10.61 1.00
C MET A 3 -6.59 -9.73 1.02
N ASN A 4 -7.74 -10.34 1.32
CA ASN A 4 -8.99 -9.62 1.50
C ASN A 4 -8.95 -8.73 2.77
N PRO A 5 -9.79 -7.68 2.86
CA PRO A 5 -9.88 -6.79 4.03
C PRO A 5 -10.24 -7.47 5.36
N ASP A 6 -10.63 -8.74 5.34
CA ASP A 6 -10.89 -9.57 6.51
C ASP A 6 -9.75 -10.57 6.85
N GLY A 7 -8.65 -10.53 6.09
CA GLY A 7 -7.47 -11.39 6.25
C GLY A 7 -7.57 -12.74 5.53
N SER A 8 -8.69 -13.03 4.86
CA SER A 8 -8.87 -14.22 4.03
C SER A 8 -8.28 -14.05 2.63
N GLY A 9 -8.36 -15.08 1.78
CA GLY A 9 -7.99 -14.98 0.37
C GLY A 9 -6.51 -14.69 0.10
N LYS A 10 -5.63 -15.11 1.01
CA LYS A 10 -4.18 -14.87 0.89
C LYS A 10 -3.62 -15.43 -0.41
N ALA A 11 -3.04 -14.56 -1.24
CA ALA A 11 -2.48 -14.91 -2.53
C ALA A 11 -1.05 -14.37 -2.66
N ARG A 12 -0.14 -15.22 -3.12
CA ARG A 12 1.21 -14.76 -3.50
C ARG A 12 1.15 -14.24 -4.93
N LEU A 13 1.59 -13.00 -5.14
CA LEU A 13 1.82 -12.48 -6.49
C LEU A 13 3.04 -13.21 -7.07
N HIS A 14 2.80 -14.09 -8.04
CA HIS A 14 3.83 -14.90 -8.68
C HIS A 14 4.51 -14.07 -9.78
N GLY A 15 5.76 -13.67 -9.57
CA GLY A 15 6.56 -12.95 -10.57
C GLY A 15 7.46 -11.89 -9.98
N ALA A 16 7.03 -11.24 -8.89
CA ALA A 16 7.87 -10.27 -8.19
C ALA A 16 9.04 -10.99 -7.53
N ALA A 17 10.27 -10.51 -7.77
CA ALA A 17 11.41 -10.84 -6.91
C ALA A 17 11.06 -10.47 -5.45
N ALA A 18 11.82 -10.94 -4.47
CA ALA A 18 11.66 -10.46 -3.10
C ALA A 18 11.79 -8.92 -3.10
N GLY A 19 10.68 -8.24 -2.83
CA GLY A 19 10.57 -6.79 -2.86
C GLY A 19 9.83 -6.30 -1.63
N ALA A 20 10.02 -5.03 -1.32
CA ALA A 20 9.49 -4.33 -0.15
C ALA A 20 8.68 -3.10 -0.59
N ALA A 21 8.06 -2.42 0.37
CA ALA A 21 7.30 -1.19 0.23
C ALA A 21 6.31 -1.23 -0.96
N PRO A 22 5.36 -2.20 -0.99
CA PRO A 22 4.37 -2.24 -2.05
C PRO A 22 3.42 -1.05 -1.95
N ALA A 23 3.18 -0.38 -3.07
CA ALA A 23 2.23 0.73 -3.18
C ALA A 23 1.29 0.53 -4.38
N TRP A 24 -0.01 0.43 -4.12
CA TRP A 24 -1.04 0.33 -5.13
C TRP A 24 -1.23 1.66 -5.88
N SER A 25 -1.41 1.57 -7.20
CA SER A 25 -1.82 2.73 -7.99
C SER A 25 -3.21 3.18 -7.59
N PRO A 26 -3.56 4.47 -7.74
CA PRO A 26 -4.87 5.01 -7.33
C PRO A 26 -6.08 4.34 -7.99
N ASP A 27 -5.89 3.74 -9.16
CA ASP A 27 -6.91 3.00 -9.90
C ASP A 27 -6.92 1.48 -9.57
N GLY A 28 -6.01 1.02 -8.72
CA GLY A 28 -5.88 -0.37 -8.27
C GLY A 28 -5.35 -1.33 -9.34
N SER A 29 -4.86 -0.84 -10.49
CA SER A 29 -4.44 -1.68 -11.61
C SER A 29 -2.96 -2.10 -11.57
N LEU A 30 -2.14 -1.36 -10.83
CA LEU A 30 -0.70 -1.54 -10.73
C LEU A 30 -0.23 -1.54 -9.27
N ILE A 31 0.93 -2.14 -9.04
CA ILE A 31 1.65 -2.10 -7.77
C ILE A 31 3.09 -1.64 -8.05
N ALA A 32 3.50 -0.54 -7.45
CA ALA A 32 4.91 -0.14 -7.36
C ALA A 32 5.54 -0.85 -6.16
N PHE A 33 6.82 -1.23 -6.25
CA PHE A 33 7.54 -1.85 -5.16
C PHE A 33 9.04 -1.70 -5.37
N GLN A 34 9.78 -1.71 -4.28
CA GLN A 34 11.23 -1.73 -4.27
C GLN A 34 11.73 -3.16 -4.47
N ALA A 35 12.73 -3.39 -5.33
CA ALA A 35 13.37 -4.69 -5.46
C ALA A 35 14.82 -4.63 -5.95
N VAL A 36 15.61 -5.63 -5.57
CA VAL A 36 17.00 -5.83 -6.06
C VAL A 36 17.02 -6.91 -7.15
N ILE A 37 16.68 -6.53 -8.38
CA ILE A 37 16.63 -7.46 -9.52
C ILE A 37 17.91 -7.39 -10.37
N ARG A 38 18.53 -6.20 -10.49
CA ARG A 38 19.68 -5.96 -11.39
C ARG A 38 21.00 -5.58 -10.71
N GLY A 39 21.05 -5.64 -9.38
CA GLY A 39 22.27 -5.50 -8.58
C GLY A 39 22.16 -4.43 -7.49
N ASP A 40 21.28 -3.47 -7.73
CA ASP A 40 20.91 -2.33 -6.90
C ASP A 40 19.39 -2.32 -6.65
N SER A 41 18.98 -1.47 -5.72
CA SER A 41 17.57 -1.32 -5.33
C SER A 41 16.91 -0.32 -6.26
N ASP A 42 15.98 -0.79 -7.08
CA ASP A 42 15.18 0.08 -7.96
C ASP A 42 13.70 -0.01 -7.63
N ILE A 43 12.96 0.97 -8.15
CA ILE A 43 11.51 0.94 -8.18
C ILE A 43 11.04 0.19 -9.41
N TYR A 44 10.25 -0.86 -9.18
CA TYR A 44 9.56 -1.64 -10.20
C TYR A 44 8.05 -1.43 -10.09
N VAL A 45 7.35 -1.62 -11.20
CA VAL A 45 5.89 -1.65 -11.26
C VAL A 45 5.44 -2.97 -11.87
N VAL A 46 4.40 -3.57 -11.32
CA VAL A 46 3.74 -4.78 -11.82
C VAL A 46 2.24 -4.57 -11.96
N ASP A 47 1.58 -5.32 -12.85
CA ASP A 47 0.12 -5.40 -12.84
C ASP A 47 -0.41 -6.06 -11.55
N ALA A 48 -1.64 -5.76 -11.15
CA ALA A 48 -2.26 -6.31 -9.95
C ALA A 48 -2.27 -7.86 -9.90
N ALA A 49 -2.20 -8.50 -11.08
CA ALA A 49 -2.08 -9.95 -11.23
C ALA A 49 -0.65 -10.50 -11.06
N GLY A 50 0.39 -9.65 -11.00
CA GLY A 50 1.78 -10.04 -10.72
C GLY A 50 2.63 -10.45 -11.94
N SER A 51 2.16 -10.29 -13.16
CA SER A 51 2.74 -10.89 -14.37
C SER A 51 3.54 -9.94 -15.29
N ARG A 52 3.33 -8.62 -15.18
CA ARG A 52 3.93 -7.61 -16.08
C ARG A 52 4.84 -6.64 -15.33
N ILE A 53 6.00 -7.13 -14.89
CA ILE A 53 6.98 -6.32 -14.16
C ILE A 53 7.78 -5.45 -15.13
N ARG A 54 7.95 -4.17 -14.78
CA ARG A 54 8.88 -3.25 -15.44
C ARG A 54 9.61 -2.41 -14.39
N GLU A 55 10.86 -2.10 -14.69
CA GLU A 55 11.72 -1.18 -13.96
C GLU A 55 11.33 0.27 -14.30
N ILE A 56 11.36 1.17 -13.32
CA ILE A 56 11.00 2.59 -13.47
C ILE A 56 12.20 3.51 -13.22
N THR A 57 13.01 3.20 -12.20
CA THR A 57 14.26 3.90 -11.93
C THR A 57 15.43 3.07 -12.45
N PHE A 58 16.48 3.74 -12.94
CA PHE A 58 17.61 3.09 -13.63
C PHE A 58 18.97 3.59 -13.13
N SER A 59 18.97 4.31 -12.01
CA SER A 59 20.16 4.91 -11.45
C SER A 59 20.94 3.85 -10.67
N ARG A 60 22.27 3.98 -10.53
CA ARG A 60 23.05 3.04 -9.70
C ARG A 60 22.90 3.23 -8.19
N ALA A 61 21.99 4.11 -7.80
CA ALA A 61 21.77 4.49 -6.42
C ALA A 61 20.79 3.50 -5.77
N PHE A 62 20.65 3.60 -4.46
CA PHE A 62 19.49 3.04 -3.82
C PHE A 62 18.27 3.89 -4.20
N ASP A 63 17.22 3.25 -4.70
CA ASP A 63 15.89 3.82 -4.88
C ASP A 63 14.87 2.95 -4.10
N GLY A 64 14.01 3.59 -3.31
CA GLY A 64 13.11 2.92 -2.35
C GLY A 64 11.80 3.67 -2.08
N ASP A 65 10.93 3.05 -1.29
CA ASP A 65 9.66 3.61 -0.76
C ASP A 65 8.81 4.42 -1.76
N PRO A 66 8.30 3.76 -2.81
CA PRO A 66 7.54 4.46 -3.84
C PRO A 66 6.14 4.85 -3.34
N SER A 67 5.70 6.08 -3.66
CA SER A 67 4.34 6.56 -3.46
C SER A 67 3.77 7.12 -4.77
N TRP A 68 2.56 6.71 -5.12
CA TRP A 68 1.87 7.19 -6.32
C TRP A 68 1.38 8.62 -6.20
N SER A 69 1.50 9.40 -7.27
CA SER A 69 0.67 10.59 -7.45
C SER A 69 -0.80 10.18 -7.61
N PRO A 70 -1.78 10.97 -7.14
CA PRO A 70 -3.19 10.58 -7.16
C PRO A 70 -3.80 10.46 -8.56
N ASP A 71 -3.16 11.04 -9.57
CA ASP A 71 -3.52 10.86 -10.98
C ASP A 71 -2.90 9.60 -11.63
N GLY A 72 -2.06 8.86 -10.89
CA GLY A 72 -1.39 7.65 -11.35
C GLY A 72 -0.29 7.87 -12.38
N ARG A 73 0.18 9.10 -12.60
CA ARG A 73 1.14 9.42 -13.68
C ARG A 73 2.59 9.48 -13.23
N ARG A 74 2.83 9.66 -11.93
CA ARG A 74 4.15 9.79 -11.32
C ARG A 74 4.28 8.95 -10.06
N LEU A 75 5.51 8.70 -9.68
CA LEU A 75 5.90 8.18 -8.38
C LEU A 75 6.73 9.24 -7.66
N ALA A 76 6.49 9.45 -6.38
CA ALA A 76 7.50 9.95 -5.44
C ALA A 76 8.27 8.73 -4.90
N PHE A 77 9.53 8.90 -4.57
CA PHE A 77 10.38 7.83 -4.06
C PHE A 77 11.61 8.43 -3.38
N GLU A 78 12.30 7.65 -2.56
CA GLU A 78 13.56 8.08 -1.94
C GLU A 78 14.77 7.57 -2.71
N SER A 79 15.85 8.36 -2.76
CA SER A 79 17.09 7.97 -3.41
C SER A 79 18.33 8.57 -2.77
N ASN A 80 19.43 7.80 -2.74
CA ASN A 80 20.72 8.27 -2.23
C ASN A 80 21.69 8.77 -3.31
N ARG A 81 21.22 8.99 -4.54
CA ARG A 81 22.07 9.31 -5.71
C ARG A 81 22.92 10.56 -5.59
N ASP A 82 22.55 11.48 -4.70
CA ASP A 82 23.26 12.74 -4.47
C ASP A 82 24.07 12.77 -3.15
N GLY A 83 24.34 11.60 -2.57
CA GLY A 83 25.25 11.41 -1.43
C GLY A 83 24.54 11.19 -0.09
N ASN A 84 23.30 11.67 0.05
CA ASN A 84 22.36 11.38 1.14
C ASN A 84 20.99 11.01 0.54
N VAL A 85 20.11 10.44 1.36
CA VAL A 85 18.75 10.09 0.93
C VAL A 85 17.92 11.36 0.79
N ASP A 86 17.34 11.55 -0.40
CA ASP A 86 16.42 12.62 -0.73
C ASP A 86 15.16 12.12 -1.41
N VAL A 87 14.11 12.94 -1.38
CA VAL A 87 12.85 12.67 -2.07
C VAL A 87 12.93 13.14 -3.52
N PHE A 88 12.56 12.25 -4.43
CA PHE A 88 12.47 12.50 -5.87
C PHE A 88 11.07 12.20 -6.38
N THR A 89 10.76 12.68 -7.58
CA THR A 89 9.60 12.25 -8.36
C THR A 89 10.01 11.83 -9.75
N ILE A 90 9.29 10.89 -10.36
CA ILE A 90 9.56 10.37 -11.72
C ILE A 90 8.26 10.00 -12.42
N GLY A 91 8.22 10.13 -13.75
CA GLY A 91 7.14 9.63 -14.59
C GLY A 91 7.20 8.11 -14.77
N LEU A 92 6.06 7.47 -15.04
CA LEU A 92 6.00 6.01 -15.23
C LEU A 92 6.76 5.46 -16.45
N ASP A 93 7.20 6.34 -17.35
CA ASP A 93 8.07 6.01 -18.48
C ASP A 93 9.55 6.22 -18.16
N GLY A 94 9.89 6.52 -16.90
CA GLY A 94 11.24 6.84 -16.44
C GLY A 94 11.68 8.28 -16.76
N SER A 95 10.80 9.12 -17.31
CA SER A 95 11.11 10.50 -17.67
C SER A 95 10.75 11.51 -16.58
N ASN A 96 11.13 12.77 -16.77
CA ASN A 96 10.78 13.91 -15.90
C ASN A 96 11.16 13.70 -14.43
N GLU A 97 12.30 13.05 -14.19
CA GLU A 97 12.82 12.90 -12.84
C GLU A 97 13.15 14.28 -12.23
N THR A 98 12.72 14.52 -10.99
CA THR A 98 12.93 15.79 -10.28
C THR A 98 13.22 15.54 -8.81
N ARG A 99 14.33 16.09 -8.30
CA ARG A 99 14.66 16.12 -6.86
C ARG A 99 13.83 17.18 -6.14
N LEU A 100 13.17 16.82 -5.04
CA LEU A 100 12.30 17.72 -4.27
C LEU A 100 12.96 18.24 -2.99
N THR A 101 13.86 17.47 -2.38
CA THR A 101 14.60 17.84 -1.17
C THR A 101 16.08 17.93 -1.44
N THR A 102 16.78 18.83 -0.75
CA THR A 102 18.23 19.05 -0.95
C THR A 102 18.96 19.29 0.37
N SER A 103 18.38 18.84 1.49
CA SER A 103 19.08 18.95 2.77
C SER A 103 20.27 17.98 2.77
N THR A 104 21.22 18.14 3.69
CA THR A 104 22.29 17.15 3.87
C THR A 104 21.88 16.00 4.80
N ALA A 105 20.62 16.02 5.25
CA ALA A 105 20.05 15.09 6.21
C ALA A 105 19.41 13.90 5.47
N PHE A 106 18.91 12.91 6.19
CA PHE A 106 18.00 11.93 5.61
C PHE A 106 16.67 12.62 5.29
N ASP A 107 16.17 12.49 4.06
CA ASP A 107 14.85 12.90 3.61
C ASP A 107 14.20 11.75 2.82
N GLY A 108 13.33 10.96 3.48
CA GLY A 108 12.81 9.70 2.95
C GLY A 108 11.35 9.41 3.31
N ASP A 109 10.89 8.18 3.09
CA ASP A 109 9.52 7.71 3.35
C ASP A 109 8.41 8.62 2.75
N PRO A 110 8.43 8.95 1.45
CA PRO A 110 7.52 9.94 0.88
C PRO A 110 6.08 9.43 0.73
N ALA A 111 5.09 10.28 1.01
CA ALA A 111 3.68 10.01 0.72
C ALA A 111 2.98 11.19 0.04
N TRP A 112 2.42 10.94 -1.14
CA TRP A 112 1.71 11.94 -1.94
C TRP A 112 0.34 12.25 -1.35
N SER A 113 0.00 13.54 -1.27
CA SER A 113 -1.34 13.99 -0.88
C SER A 113 -2.41 13.57 -1.89
N PRO A 114 -3.66 13.28 -1.46
CA PRO A 114 -4.73 12.86 -2.36
C PRO A 114 -5.13 13.92 -3.41
N ASP A 115 -4.87 15.21 -3.15
CA ASP A 115 -5.13 16.29 -4.10
C ASP A 115 -3.95 16.58 -5.04
N GLY A 116 -2.83 15.89 -4.84
CA GLY A 116 -1.66 15.93 -5.70
C GLY A 116 -0.72 17.11 -5.44
N ARG A 117 -1.03 18.00 -4.49
CA ARG A 117 -0.32 19.27 -4.34
C ARG A 117 0.91 19.18 -3.45
N GLN A 118 0.91 18.26 -2.50
CA GLN A 118 1.96 18.10 -1.50
C GLN A 118 2.43 16.66 -1.40
N ILE A 119 3.64 16.51 -0.87
CA ILE A 119 4.23 15.24 -0.44
C ILE A 119 4.67 15.43 1.00
N VAL A 120 4.32 14.49 1.89
CA VAL A 120 4.94 14.41 3.22
C VAL A 120 6.10 13.45 3.17
N PHE A 121 7.08 13.64 4.04
CA PHE A 121 8.28 12.82 4.11
C PHE A 121 8.88 12.89 5.51
N THR A 122 9.66 11.88 5.88
CA THR A 122 10.44 11.84 7.12
C THR A 122 11.77 12.55 6.91
N SER A 123 12.18 13.40 7.86
CA SER A 123 13.52 14.00 7.85
C SER A 123 14.15 14.07 9.23
N ASP A 124 15.46 13.84 9.30
CA ASP A 124 16.25 13.99 10.53
C ASP A 124 17.06 15.30 10.61
N ARG A 125 16.77 16.26 9.72
CA ARG A 125 17.49 17.55 9.60
C ARG A 125 17.53 18.40 10.87
N ASP A 126 16.63 18.15 11.81
CA ASP A 126 16.54 18.85 13.10
C ASP A 126 16.98 17.98 14.29
N GLY A 127 17.74 16.90 14.03
CA GLY A 127 18.41 16.05 15.04
C GLY A 127 17.66 14.77 15.40
N GLN A 128 16.37 14.67 15.05
CA GLN A 128 15.53 13.49 15.21
C GLN A 128 14.64 13.35 13.96
N LYS A 129 14.17 12.13 13.66
CA LYS A 129 13.17 11.93 12.60
C LYS A 129 11.89 12.71 12.93
N ASP A 130 11.48 13.60 12.06
CA ASP A 130 10.21 14.32 12.12
C ASP A 130 9.52 14.28 10.75
N ILE A 131 8.21 14.54 10.75
CA ILE A 131 7.43 14.66 9.52
C ILE A 131 7.54 16.08 8.98
N TYR A 132 7.80 16.18 7.68
CA TYR A 132 7.81 17.40 6.90
C TYR A 132 6.83 17.28 5.73
N SER A 133 6.42 18.41 5.17
CA SER A 133 5.70 18.50 3.91
C SER A 133 6.46 19.37 2.93
N VAL A 134 6.36 19.05 1.64
CA VAL A 134 6.84 19.85 0.52
C VAL A 134 5.76 19.93 -0.55
N ASN A 135 5.70 21.02 -1.31
CA ASN A 135 4.86 21.06 -2.51
C ASN A 135 5.39 20.07 -3.56
N ALA A 136 4.53 19.60 -4.45
CA ALA A 136 4.91 18.68 -5.54
C ALA A 136 5.94 19.27 -6.54
N ASP A 137 6.20 20.58 -6.48
CA ASP A 137 7.25 21.28 -7.23
C ASP A 137 8.54 21.51 -6.44
N GLY A 138 8.63 21.03 -5.20
CA GLY A 138 9.79 21.17 -4.31
C GLY A 138 9.77 22.41 -3.40
N SER A 139 8.81 23.32 -3.58
CA SER A 139 8.71 24.55 -2.79
C SER A 139 8.00 24.38 -1.44
N ASN A 140 8.04 25.42 -0.59
CA ASN A 140 7.30 25.53 0.68
C ASN A 140 7.50 24.36 1.67
N GLN A 141 8.74 23.91 1.83
CA GLN A 141 9.07 22.90 2.84
C GLN A 141 8.70 23.39 4.25
N THR A 142 7.93 22.58 4.98
CA THR A 142 7.41 22.91 6.31
C THR A 142 7.53 21.70 7.24
N ARG A 143 7.98 21.92 8.48
CA ARG A 143 8.04 20.89 9.53
C ARG A 143 6.66 20.74 10.19
N LEU A 144 6.15 19.51 10.27
CA LEU A 144 4.82 19.21 10.85
C LEU A 144 4.90 18.63 12.27
N THR A 145 6.01 17.98 12.65
CA THR A 145 6.24 17.48 14.01
C THR A 145 7.55 18.00 14.60
N THR A 146 7.60 18.15 15.93
CA THR A 146 8.83 18.57 16.65
C THR A 146 9.19 17.66 17.82
N GLN A 147 8.48 16.55 17.96
CA GLN A 147 8.65 15.58 19.05
C GLN A 147 8.91 14.17 18.51
N GLY A 148 9.33 14.06 17.24
CA GLY A 148 9.54 12.78 16.59
C GLY A 148 8.34 12.34 15.76
N GLY A 149 8.61 11.79 14.59
CA GLY A 149 7.62 11.16 13.71
C GLY A 149 8.25 10.62 12.44
N ALA A 150 7.73 9.50 11.93
CA ALA A 150 8.15 8.91 10.66
C ALA A 150 6.95 8.25 9.95
N ASP A 151 7.14 7.84 8.69
CA ASP A 151 6.23 6.98 7.92
C ASP A 151 4.78 7.50 7.88
N ALA A 152 4.63 8.76 7.47
CA ALA A 152 3.33 9.42 7.44
C ALA A 152 2.48 8.96 6.23
N SER A 153 1.21 8.68 6.48
CA SER A 153 0.20 8.33 5.48
C SER A 153 -0.97 9.30 5.50
N TRP A 154 -1.42 9.72 4.32
CA TRP A 154 -2.56 10.61 4.15
C TRP A 154 -3.89 9.89 4.29
N SER A 155 -4.82 10.50 5.03
CA SER A 155 -6.23 10.16 4.90
C SER A 155 -6.73 10.43 3.47
N PRO A 156 -7.68 9.65 2.91
CA PRO A 156 -8.16 9.85 1.54
C PRO A 156 -8.76 11.23 1.28
N SER A 157 -9.26 11.88 2.33
CA SER A 157 -9.79 13.24 2.28
C SER A 157 -8.71 14.33 2.21
N GLY A 158 -7.45 14.00 2.47
CA GLY A 158 -6.35 14.95 2.61
C GLY A 158 -6.39 15.79 3.90
N SER A 159 -7.35 15.56 4.81
CA SER A 159 -7.52 16.40 6.02
C SER A 159 -6.65 15.98 7.20
N LYS A 160 -6.22 14.72 7.23
CA LYS A 160 -5.43 14.12 8.31
C LYS A 160 -4.26 13.29 7.79
N LEU A 161 -3.28 13.12 8.66
CA LEU A 161 -2.15 12.21 8.54
C LEU A 161 -2.21 11.19 9.67
N ALA A 162 -1.79 9.95 9.40
CA ALA A 162 -1.37 8.99 10.42
C ALA A 162 0.14 8.80 10.30
N PHE A 163 0.85 8.58 11.39
CA PHE A 163 2.31 8.44 11.40
C PHE A 163 2.75 7.64 12.62
N GLU A 164 3.96 7.09 12.60
CA GLU A 164 4.55 6.44 13.77
C GLU A 164 5.42 7.40 14.58
N SER A 165 5.49 7.20 15.90
CA SER A 165 6.33 8.02 16.78
C SER A 165 6.75 7.27 18.04
N GLU A 166 8.01 7.44 18.44
CA GLU A 166 8.58 6.89 19.67
C GLU A 166 8.49 7.85 20.88
N ARG A 167 7.79 8.97 20.73
CA ARG A 167 7.78 10.07 21.73
C ARG A 167 7.31 9.68 23.13
N ASP A 168 6.66 8.53 23.25
CA ASP A 168 6.14 7.97 24.51
C ASP A 168 6.88 6.68 24.96
N GLY A 169 8.07 6.40 24.40
CA GLY A 169 8.97 5.33 24.85
C GLY A 169 9.03 4.08 23.97
N ASN A 170 8.10 3.93 23.03
CA ASN A 170 8.07 2.89 21.99
C ASN A 170 7.30 3.42 20.76
N PHE A 171 7.47 2.77 19.60
CA PHE A 171 6.71 3.09 18.39
C PHE A 171 5.21 2.89 18.62
N GLU A 172 4.45 3.95 18.36
CA GLU A 172 3.01 3.98 18.43
C GLU A 172 2.44 4.74 17.24
N ILE A 173 1.20 4.44 16.86
CA ILE A 173 0.49 5.14 15.80
C ILE A 173 -0.14 6.41 16.36
N TYR A 174 0.13 7.53 15.70
CA TYR A 174 -0.47 8.83 15.94
C TYR A 174 -1.30 9.26 14.74
N SER A 175 -2.17 10.23 14.97
CA SER A 175 -2.81 11.00 13.91
C SER A 175 -2.68 12.50 14.17
N MET A 176 -2.70 13.29 13.10
CA MET A 176 -2.72 14.75 13.17
C MET A 176 -3.54 15.32 12.01
N ASN A 177 -3.85 16.60 12.07
CA ASN A 177 -4.33 17.33 10.91
C ASN A 177 -3.19 17.48 9.89
N ALA A 178 -3.54 17.68 8.62
CA ALA A 178 -2.57 17.88 7.53
C ALA A 178 -1.57 19.03 7.76
N ASP A 179 -1.95 20.03 8.56
CA ASP A 179 -1.11 21.18 8.93
C ASP A 179 -0.19 20.91 10.14
N GLY A 180 -0.16 19.67 10.64
CA GLY A 180 0.63 19.26 11.82
C GLY A 180 -0.06 19.50 13.17
N SER A 181 -1.23 20.15 13.21
CA SER A 181 -1.97 20.42 14.44
C SER A 181 -2.74 19.18 14.95
N ASN A 182 -3.22 19.24 16.21
CA ASN A 182 -4.07 18.21 16.82
C ASN A 182 -3.49 16.78 16.81
N GLN A 183 -2.20 16.67 17.14
CA GLN A 183 -1.51 15.38 17.24
C GLN A 183 -2.12 14.55 18.39
N THR A 184 -2.57 13.33 18.08
CA THR A 184 -3.26 12.43 19.01
C THR A 184 -2.73 11.01 18.85
N ARG A 185 -2.36 10.36 19.96
CA ARG A 185 -1.95 8.95 20.00
C ARG A 185 -3.16 8.04 19.81
N LEU A 186 -3.09 7.07 18.89
CA LEU A 186 -4.16 6.13 18.57
C LEU A 186 -3.97 4.75 19.18
N THR A 187 -2.72 4.31 19.35
CA THR A 187 -2.37 3.03 19.97
C THR A 187 -1.61 3.24 21.27
N ASN A 188 -1.72 2.31 22.22
CA ASN A 188 -0.98 2.33 23.47
C ASN A 188 -0.74 0.89 23.95
N HIS A 189 0.40 0.33 23.58
CA HIS A 189 0.77 -1.03 23.91
C HIS A 189 2.30 -1.15 24.04
N PRO A 190 2.86 -1.98 24.94
CA PRO A 190 4.32 -2.18 25.03
C PRO A 190 5.01 -2.77 23.79
N ALA A 191 4.23 -3.09 22.76
CA ALA A 191 4.71 -3.65 21.50
C ALA A 191 5.02 -2.49 20.55
N LEU A 192 5.80 -2.73 19.50
CA LEU A 192 5.94 -1.73 18.46
C LEU A 192 4.66 -1.71 17.61
N ASP A 193 4.16 -0.51 17.31
CA ASP A 193 3.11 -0.28 16.32
C ASP A 193 3.65 0.74 15.29
N ALA A 194 3.78 0.32 14.04
CA ALA A 194 4.57 1.02 13.01
C ALA A 194 3.91 0.98 11.63
N LEU A 195 4.38 1.83 10.71
CA LEU A 195 4.04 1.83 9.28
C LEU A 195 2.53 1.92 9.00
N PRO A 196 1.83 2.97 9.47
CA PRO A 196 0.39 3.10 9.31
C PRO A 196 -0.01 3.46 7.87
N GLN A 197 -1.06 2.84 7.36
CA GLN A 197 -1.72 3.24 6.10
C GLN A 197 -3.22 3.41 6.27
N TRP A 198 -3.77 4.52 5.77
CA TRP A 198 -5.22 4.76 5.78
C TRP A 198 -5.93 3.87 4.77
N SER A 199 -7.12 3.37 5.13
CA SER A 199 -7.96 2.69 4.16
C SER A 199 -8.52 3.70 3.13
N PRO A 200 -8.70 3.31 1.86
CA PRO A 200 -9.23 4.17 0.79
C PRO A 200 -10.60 4.78 1.10
N ASP A 201 -11.41 4.13 1.95
CA ASP A 201 -12.70 4.63 2.39
C ASP A 201 -12.63 5.54 3.64
N GLY A 202 -11.43 5.77 4.19
CA GLY A 202 -11.15 6.64 5.32
C GLY A 202 -11.69 6.15 6.66
N LYS A 203 -12.07 4.87 6.78
CA LYS A 203 -12.69 4.32 7.99
C LYS A 203 -11.74 3.55 8.89
N ARG A 204 -10.59 3.13 8.36
CA ARG A 204 -9.63 2.28 9.07
C ARG A 204 -8.21 2.74 8.83
N ILE A 205 -7.33 2.27 9.71
CA ILE A 205 -5.89 2.31 9.56
C ILE A 205 -5.38 0.87 9.65
N ILE A 206 -4.46 0.50 8.77
CA ILE A 206 -3.71 -0.75 8.82
C ILE A 206 -2.28 -0.42 9.24
N PHE A 207 -1.61 -1.29 9.99
CA PHE A 207 -0.27 -1.03 10.53
C PHE A 207 0.42 -2.36 10.88
N ALA A 208 1.74 -2.33 11.03
CA ALA A 208 2.53 -3.47 11.49
C ALA A 208 2.65 -3.46 13.02
N SER A 209 2.54 -4.62 13.67
CA SER A 209 2.69 -4.74 15.12
C SER A 209 3.23 -6.10 15.56
N ASP A 210 4.12 -6.12 16.55
CA ASP A 210 4.66 -7.36 17.14
C ASP A 210 3.94 -7.79 18.44
N ARG A 211 2.75 -7.22 18.71
CA ARG A 211 1.96 -7.50 19.93
C ARG A 211 1.56 -8.96 20.12
N SER A 212 1.56 -9.78 19.07
CA SER A 212 1.22 -11.20 19.15
C SER A 212 2.40 -12.07 19.58
N ALA A 213 3.62 -11.65 19.24
CA ALA A 213 4.87 -12.35 19.50
C ALA A 213 6.02 -11.37 19.24
N LYS A 214 6.84 -11.13 20.28
CA LYS A 214 7.98 -10.21 20.20
C LYS A 214 8.85 -10.52 18.98
N ASP A 215 9.27 -9.47 18.27
CA ASP A 215 10.10 -9.55 17.05
C ASP A 215 9.44 -10.27 15.85
N ASN A 216 8.13 -10.58 15.95
CA ASN A 216 7.32 -11.11 14.86
C ASN A 216 6.16 -10.15 14.54
N ARG A 217 6.42 -9.25 13.57
CA ARG A 217 5.44 -8.27 13.10
C ARG A 217 4.32 -8.98 12.32
N ASP A 218 3.09 -8.73 12.73
CA ASP A 218 1.89 -9.03 11.95
C ASP A 218 1.25 -7.74 11.47
N VAL A 219 0.39 -7.86 10.47
CA VAL A 219 -0.49 -6.78 10.05
C VAL A 219 -1.72 -6.72 10.95
N TRP A 220 -2.03 -5.52 11.44
CA TRP A 220 -3.19 -5.19 12.28
C TRP A 220 -4.00 -4.07 11.66
N THR A 221 -5.29 -4.00 11.99
CA THR A 221 -6.17 -2.89 11.61
C THR A 221 -6.91 -2.34 12.81
N MET A 222 -7.27 -1.06 12.74
CA MET A 222 -8.15 -0.38 13.70
C MET A 222 -9.06 0.62 13.00
N ARG A 223 -10.06 1.13 13.71
CA ARG A 223 -10.78 2.34 13.29
C ARG A 223 -9.90 3.57 13.47
N THR A 224 -10.26 4.66 12.80
CA THR A 224 -9.48 5.91 12.78
C THR A 224 -9.46 6.66 14.11
N ASP A 225 -10.28 6.22 15.07
CA ASP A 225 -10.27 6.68 16.47
C ASP A 225 -9.41 5.79 17.39
N GLY A 226 -8.68 4.82 16.85
CA GLY A 226 -7.87 3.85 17.61
C GLY A 226 -8.64 2.62 18.11
N SER A 227 -9.97 2.60 18.00
CA SER A 227 -10.80 1.50 18.51
C SER A 227 -10.84 0.29 17.55
N GLY A 228 -11.30 -0.85 18.06
CA GLY A 228 -11.62 -2.01 17.22
C GLY A 228 -10.41 -2.70 16.57
N LEU A 229 -9.31 -2.77 17.30
CA LEU A 229 -8.08 -3.47 16.91
C LEU A 229 -8.36 -4.92 16.49
N ARG A 230 -7.82 -5.33 15.35
CA ARG A 230 -7.96 -6.69 14.81
C ARG A 230 -6.66 -7.12 14.11
N ARG A 231 -6.18 -8.33 14.42
CA ARG A 231 -5.06 -8.98 13.73
C ARG A 231 -5.50 -9.50 12.36
N MET A 232 -4.71 -9.25 11.32
CA MET A 232 -4.99 -9.60 9.92
C MET A 232 -4.10 -10.75 9.43
N THR A 233 -2.83 -10.75 9.82
CA THR A 233 -1.91 -11.85 9.52
C THR A 233 -1.47 -12.57 10.78
N SER A 234 -1.07 -13.83 10.65
CA SER A 234 -0.65 -14.64 11.79
C SER A 234 0.50 -15.58 11.44
N SER A 235 1.38 -15.11 10.55
CA SER A 235 2.47 -15.94 10.03
C SER A 235 3.65 -15.93 11.01
N PHE A 236 4.57 -16.88 10.85
CA PHE A 236 5.82 -16.93 11.63
C PHE A 236 6.93 -16.07 11.01
N THR A 237 6.61 -15.32 9.95
CA THR A 237 7.51 -14.41 9.23
C THR A 237 6.99 -12.99 9.38
N GLN A 238 7.88 -12.00 9.44
CA GLN A 238 7.48 -10.60 9.57
C GLN A 238 6.65 -10.16 8.35
N ASP A 239 5.47 -9.61 8.60
CA ASP A 239 4.65 -8.93 7.62
C ASP A 239 4.72 -7.41 7.90
N SER A 240 5.40 -6.65 7.02
CA SER A 240 5.58 -5.19 7.11
C SER A 240 5.03 -4.45 5.88
N GLU A 241 4.96 -3.11 5.97
CA GLU A 241 4.51 -2.18 4.92
C GLU A 241 3.19 -2.59 4.22
N PRO A 242 2.09 -2.76 4.99
CA PRO A 242 0.80 -3.07 4.40
C PRO A 242 0.26 -1.88 3.60
N ASP A 243 -0.21 -2.12 2.38
CA ASP A 243 -0.95 -1.12 1.60
C ASP A 243 -2.31 -1.65 1.11
N TRP A 244 -3.24 -0.74 0.86
CA TRP A 244 -4.61 -1.02 0.44
C TRP A 244 -4.78 -0.92 -1.06
N GLN A 245 -5.32 -1.95 -1.70
CA GLN A 245 -5.83 -1.79 -3.06
C GLN A 245 -7.02 -0.82 -3.04
N PRO A 246 -6.98 0.30 -3.78
CA PRO A 246 -8.09 1.23 -3.89
C PRO A 246 -9.15 0.63 -4.81
N LEU A 247 -10.19 0.08 -4.19
CA LEU A 247 -11.37 -0.41 -4.91
C LEU A 247 -12.46 0.66 -4.96
N GLY A 248 -13.16 0.72 -6.10
CA GLY A 248 -14.40 1.49 -6.20
C GLY A 248 -15.49 0.95 -5.25
N PRO A 249 -16.65 1.63 -5.18
CA PRO A 249 -17.77 1.18 -4.36
C PRO A 249 -18.12 -0.27 -4.68
N ARG A 250 -18.27 -1.08 -3.62
CA ARG A 250 -18.69 -2.48 -3.75
C ARG A 250 -19.95 -2.58 -4.62
N PRO A 251 -19.89 -3.25 -5.78
CA PRO A 251 -21.07 -3.45 -6.60
C PRO A 251 -22.13 -4.26 -5.85
N ALA A 252 -23.40 -3.94 -6.08
CA ALA A 252 -24.51 -4.58 -5.39
C ALA A 252 -24.49 -6.10 -5.60
N GLY A 253 -24.49 -6.85 -4.49
CA GLY A 253 -24.53 -8.32 -4.51
C GLY A 253 -23.18 -9.02 -4.59
N CYS A 254 -22.09 -8.35 -4.98
CA CYS A 254 -20.74 -8.92 -4.96
C CYS A 254 -20.25 -9.05 -3.51
N THR A 255 -19.46 -10.05 -3.13
CA THR A 255 -18.72 -10.13 -1.85
C THR A 255 -17.25 -9.76 -2.03
N ILE A 256 -16.68 -10.12 -3.18
CA ILE A 256 -15.33 -9.79 -3.64
C ILE A 256 -15.49 -9.13 -5.00
N TRP A 257 -14.76 -8.04 -5.26
CA TRP A 257 -14.82 -7.35 -6.54
C TRP A 257 -13.46 -6.76 -6.92
N GLY A 258 -13.20 -6.71 -8.22
CA GLY A 258 -12.01 -6.08 -8.81
C GLY A 258 -12.23 -4.65 -9.27
N THR A 259 -11.45 -4.26 -10.27
CA THR A 259 -11.40 -2.96 -10.92
C THR A 259 -11.87 -3.09 -12.38
N ALA A 260 -11.62 -2.10 -13.23
CA ALA A 260 -11.76 -2.26 -14.69
C ALA A 260 -10.45 -2.75 -15.36
N GLY A 261 -9.40 -2.94 -14.55
CA GLY A 261 -8.10 -3.42 -14.95
C GLY A 261 -7.95 -4.93 -14.67
N ARG A 262 -6.73 -5.43 -14.79
CA ARG A 262 -6.46 -6.85 -14.64
C ARG A 262 -6.30 -7.23 -13.17
N ASP A 263 -7.20 -8.04 -12.62
CA ASP A 263 -7.21 -8.39 -11.20
C ASP A 263 -6.84 -9.85 -10.89
N LEU A 264 -6.38 -10.06 -9.65
CA LEU A 264 -6.28 -11.37 -9.01
C LEU A 264 -7.27 -11.45 -7.86
N LEU A 265 -8.34 -12.23 -8.03
CA LEU A 265 -9.43 -12.33 -7.05
C LEU A 265 -9.44 -13.71 -6.40
N VAL A 266 -9.46 -13.74 -5.06
CA VAL A 266 -9.45 -14.98 -4.29
C VAL A 266 -10.62 -15.03 -3.32
N GLY A 267 -11.44 -16.07 -3.49
CA GLY A 267 -12.57 -16.40 -2.63
C GLY A 267 -12.20 -16.54 -1.15
N THR A 268 -13.20 -16.39 -0.30
CA THR A 268 -13.13 -16.66 1.13
C THR A 268 -13.51 -18.14 1.40
N PRO A 269 -13.36 -18.63 2.64
CA PRO A 269 -13.95 -19.92 3.05
C PRO A 269 -15.50 -19.93 3.10
N GLY A 270 -16.12 -18.75 2.98
CA GLY A 270 -17.57 -18.54 2.97
C GLY A 270 -18.18 -18.71 1.58
N ARG A 271 -19.45 -18.36 1.46
CA ARG A 271 -20.11 -18.29 0.14
C ARG A 271 -19.86 -16.92 -0.46
N ASP A 272 -19.35 -16.91 -1.68
CA ASP A 272 -18.95 -15.68 -2.36
C ASP A 272 -19.74 -15.38 -3.63
N VAL A 273 -19.80 -14.10 -3.95
CA VAL A 273 -20.17 -13.57 -5.25
C VAL A 273 -18.97 -12.74 -5.72
N ILE A 274 -18.13 -13.33 -6.57
CA ILE A 274 -16.89 -12.72 -7.04
C ILE A 274 -17.18 -12.04 -8.38
N CYS A 275 -16.89 -10.74 -8.43
CA CYS A 275 -17.15 -9.89 -9.59
C CYS A 275 -15.85 -9.30 -10.13
N GLY A 276 -15.35 -9.79 -11.26
CA GLY A 276 -14.17 -9.25 -11.95
C GLY A 276 -14.39 -7.83 -12.50
N LEU A 277 -15.62 -7.55 -12.93
CA LEU A 277 -16.06 -6.30 -13.58
C LEU A 277 -15.51 -6.17 -15.00
N GLY A 278 -14.23 -5.85 -15.18
CA GLY A 278 -13.61 -5.83 -16.50
C GLY A 278 -12.10 -5.88 -16.40
N GLY A 279 -11.43 -6.31 -17.47
CA GLY A 279 -10.03 -6.69 -17.43
C GLY A 279 -9.84 -8.14 -17.85
N ASN A 280 -8.61 -8.65 -17.73
CA ASN A 280 -8.33 -10.07 -18.02
C ASN A 280 -8.00 -10.80 -16.72
N ASP A 281 -9.04 -11.12 -15.97
CA ASP A 281 -8.91 -11.45 -14.55
C ASP A 281 -8.48 -12.89 -14.31
N THR A 282 -7.86 -13.10 -13.15
CA THR A 282 -7.55 -14.44 -12.64
C THR A 282 -8.30 -14.65 -11.34
N ILE A 283 -9.26 -15.58 -11.34
CA ILE A 283 -10.19 -15.79 -10.24
C ILE A 283 -10.01 -17.18 -9.63
N PHE A 284 -9.91 -17.24 -8.30
CA PHE A 284 -9.84 -18.47 -7.53
C PHE A 284 -11.05 -18.56 -6.58
N ALA A 285 -12.07 -19.33 -6.97
CA ALA A 285 -13.23 -19.66 -6.14
C ALA A 285 -13.16 -21.14 -5.76
N ILE A 286 -12.23 -21.48 -4.88
CA ILE A 286 -11.98 -22.85 -4.45
C ILE A 286 -12.20 -22.95 -2.94
N GLY A 287 -13.15 -23.79 -2.51
CA GLY A 287 -13.56 -23.85 -1.10
C GLY A 287 -14.70 -24.81 -0.77
N GLY A 288 -15.22 -25.54 -1.75
CA GLY A 288 -16.35 -26.47 -1.60
C GLY A 288 -17.68 -25.78 -1.28
N ARG A 289 -17.82 -24.51 -1.66
CA ARG A 289 -19.03 -23.70 -1.42
C ARG A 289 -19.81 -23.53 -2.72
N ARG A 290 -20.92 -22.77 -2.67
CA ARG A 290 -21.77 -22.50 -3.84
C ARG A 290 -21.57 -21.06 -4.25
N ASP A 291 -20.44 -20.80 -4.87
CA ASP A 291 -20.02 -19.46 -5.21
C ASP A 291 -20.62 -19.04 -6.55
N ILE A 292 -20.71 -17.72 -6.76
CA ILE A 292 -21.03 -17.13 -8.04
C ILE A 292 -19.79 -16.41 -8.52
N VAL A 293 -19.24 -16.84 -9.65
CA VAL A 293 -18.10 -16.19 -10.30
C VAL A 293 -18.59 -15.50 -11.54
N ASP A 294 -18.36 -14.19 -11.61
CA ASP A 294 -18.70 -13.36 -12.74
C ASP A 294 -17.44 -12.60 -13.19
N GLY A 295 -16.78 -13.08 -14.26
CA GLY A 295 -15.53 -12.47 -14.76
C GLY A 295 -15.75 -11.04 -15.25
N GLY A 296 -16.87 -10.81 -15.93
CA GLY A 296 -17.22 -9.48 -16.42
C GLY A 296 -16.82 -9.29 -17.87
N ALA A 297 -16.16 -8.19 -18.19
CA ALA A 297 -15.76 -7.86 -19.56
C ALA A 297 -14.25 -8.08 -19.77
N GLY A 298 -13.89 -9.04 -20.62
CA GLY A 298 -12.52 -9.24 -21.08
C GLY A 298 -12.23 -10.72 -21.34
N PHE A 299 -10.99 -11.15 -21.13
CA PHE A 299 -10.60 -12.56 -21.22
C PHE A 299 -10.19 -13.07 -19.85
N ASP A 300 -11.15 -13.70 -19.18
CA ASP A 300 -11.05 -14.11 -17.79
C ASP A 300 -10.72 -15.59 -17.64
N THR A 301 -9.98 -15.89 -16.58
CA THR A 301 -9.63 -17.24 -16.18
C THR A 301 -10.14 -17.52 -14.77
N ALA A 302 -10.78 -18.67 -14.54
CA ALA A 302 -11.25 -19.05 -13.21
C ALA A 302 -10.89 -20.49 -12.84
N SER A 303 -10.48 -20.71 -11.59
CA SER A 303 -10.42 -22.02 -10.95
C SER A 303 -11.59 -22.16 -9.98
N VAL A 304 -12.45 -23.17 -10.19
CA VAL A 304 -13.73 -23.33 -9.47
C VAL A 304 -14.02 -24.78 -9.08
N ASP A 305 -14.90 -24.99 -8.10
CA ASP A 305 -15.35 -26.31 -7.66
C ASP A 305 -16.42 -26.88 -8.60
N ARG A 306 -16.13 -28.05 -9.19
CA ARG A 306 -16.96 -28.63 -10.25
C ARG A 306 -18.39 -28.93 -9.77
N LYS A 307 -19.39 -28.46 -10.52
CA LYS A 307 -20.84 -28.67 -10.27
C LYS A 307 -21.39 -28.01 -9.00
N LEU A 308 -20.59 -27.25 -8.26
CA LEU A 308 -21.03 -26.49 -7.10
C LEU A 308 -21.20 -25.01 -7.44
N ASP A 309 -20.23 -24.45 -8.15
CA ASP A 309 -20.20 -23.01 -8.45
C ASP A 309 -20.97 -22.66 -9.73
N ARG A 310 -21.52 -21.46 -9.74
CA ARG A 310 -22.10 -20.84 -10.93
C ARG A 310 -21.09 -19.89 -11.54
N VAL A 311 -20.65 -20.19 -12.75
CA VAL A 311 -19.72 -19.33 -13.50
C VAL A 311 -20.44 -18.60 -14.62
N VAL A 312 -20.19 -17.31 -14.74
CA VAL A 312 -20.80 -16.38 -15.70
C VAL A 312 -19.68 -15.53 -16.31
N ARG A 313 -19.68 -15.33 -17.62
CA ARG A 313 -18.71 -14.47 -18.34
C ARG A 313 -17.26 -14.78 -17.95
N VAL A 314 -16.83 -16.03 -18.18
CA VAL A 314 -15.44 -16.46 -18.02
C VAL A 314 -15.06 -17.33 -19.20
N GLU A 315 -13.98 -16.95 -19.88
CA GLU A 315 -13.55 -17.55 -21.15
C GLU A 315 -12.81 -18.87 -20.92
N ARG A 316 -12.11 -19.01 -19.79
CA ARG A 316 -11.38 -20.25 -19.45
C ARG A 316 -11.62 -20.68 -18.00
N VAL A 317 -12.29 -21.81 -17.84
CA VAL A 317 -12.59 -22.40 -16.53
C VAL A 317 -11.78 -23.67 -16.31
N THR A 318 -11.10 -23.74 -15.17
CA THR A 318 -10.41 -24.94 -14.67
C THR A 318 -11.20 -25.48 -13.50
N HIS A 319 -11.50 -26.78 -13.51
CA HIS A 319 -12.25 -27.43 -12.44
C HIS A 319 -11.31 -28.19 -11.52
N ARG A 320 -11.49 -28.01 -10.21
CA ARG A 320 -10.99 -28.94 -9.19
C ARG A 320 -12.04 -29.98 -8.82
#